data_AF-A0A2E6H7W0-F1
#
_entry.id   AF-A0A2E6H7W0-F1
#
_cell.length_a   1.000
_cell.length_b   1.000
_cell.length_c   1.000
_cell.angle_alpha   90.00
_cell.angle_beta   90.00
_cell.angle_gamma   90.00
#
_symmetry.space_group_name_H-M   'P 1'
#
loop_
_entity.id
_entity.type
_entity.pdbx_description
1 polymer ?
#
loop_
_entity_poly.entity_id
_entity_poly.type
_entity_poly.pdbx_seq_one_letter_code
_entity_poly.pdbx_strand_id
1 'polypeptide(L)'
;MVGRKAHTPSAEQRKTVEAMSAYGIPQEDIASVIGIDSKTLRKYYSEELAVAKAKANAKVAENLFRKATGDGPQSVSAAIFWLKTRGQWKETNYHEIEANVNSSIYEWITGALETTGGTVEDQPDSVRTASSTGNTGKVASGGADSTMH
;
A
#
# COMPACT_ATOMS: atom_id res chain seq x y z
N MET A 1 33.49 -46.43 -5.33
CA MET A 1 32.61 -45.27 -5.09
C MET A 1 32.36 -45.17 -3.60
N VAL A 2 32.97 -44.20 -2.92
CA VAL A 2 32.69 -43.96 -1.49
C VAL A 2 31.32 -43.27 -1.41
N GLY A 3 30.32 -43.98 -0.91
CA GLY A 3 29.00 -43.39 -0.66
C GLY A 3 29.16 -42.23 0.33
N ARG A 4 28.65 -41.05 -0.03
CA ARG A 4 28.64 -39.88 0.85
C ARG A 4 27.97 -40.28 2.16
N LYS A 5 28.65 -40.07 3.28
CA LYS A 5 28.18 -40.47 4.62
C LYS A 5 26.75 -39.97 4.82
N ALA A 6 25.86 -40.84 5.30
CA ALA A 6 24.47 -40.46 5.56
C ALA A 6 24.43 -39.29 6.55
N HIS A 7 23.61 -38.29 6.24
CA HIS A 7 23.46 -37.11 7.09
C HIS A 7 22.71 -37.50 8.37
N THR A 8 23.30 -37.17 9.52
CA THR A 8 22.66 -37.38 10.83
C THR A 8 22.23 -36.02 11.37
N PRO A 9 20.92 -35.70 11.38
CA PRO A 9 20.44 -34.40 11.82
C PRO A 9 20.65 -34.22 13.33
N SER A 10 21.49 -33.26 13.72
CA SER A 10 21.65 -32.87 15.12
C SER A 10 20.52 -31.95 15.59
N ALA A 11 20.26 -31.93 16.91
CA ALA A 11 19.24 -31.05 17.49
C ALA A 11 19.54 -29.55 17.25
N GLU A 12 20.81 -29.16 17.25
CA GLU A 12 21.22 -27.79 16.94
C GLU A 12 20.94 -27.43 15.48
N GLN A 13 21.29 -28.33 14.54
CA GLN A 13 21.01 -28.12 13.13
C GLN A 13 19.50 -28.03 12.87
N ARG A 14 18.68 -28.84 13.56
CA ARG A 14 17.21 -28.77 13.45
C ARG A 14 16.69 -27.39 13.86
N LYS A 15 17.16 -26.85 15.00
CA LYS A 15 16.81 -25.49 15.45
C LYS A 15 17.26 -24.42 14.45
N THR A 16 18.46 -24.55 13.89
CA THR A 16 18.97 -23.61 12.88
C THR A 16 18.13 -23.64 11.61
N VAL A 17 17.82 -24.82 11.07
CA VAL A 17 16.97 -24.98 9.88
C VAL A 17 15.57 -24.43 10.13
N GLU A 18 14.97 -24.74 11.28
CA GLU A 18 13.67 -24.22 11.69
C GLU A 18 13.67 -22.68 11.77
N ALA A 19 14.68 -22.08 12.39
CA ALA A 19 14.79 -20.63 12.52
C ALA A 19 14.99 -19.94 11.17
N MET A 20 15.91 -20.44 10.34
CA MET A 20 16.15 -19.88 9.01
C MET A 20 14.93 -20.01 8.10
N SER A 21 14.24 -21.16 8.16
CA SER A 21 12.99 -21.36 7.43
C SER A 21 11.87 -20.45 7.96
N ALA A 22 11.83 -20.18 9.26
CA ALA A 22 10.87 -19.26 9.86
C ALA A 22 11.06 -17.81 9.38
N TYR A 23 12.31 -17.43 9.07
CA TYR A 23 12.63 -16.12 8.50
C TYR A 23 12.31 -16.01 7.00
N GLY A 24 11.95 -17.11 6.34
CA GLY A 24 11.65 -17.15 4.91
C GLY A 24 12.88 -17.31 4.02
N ILE A 25 14.01 -17.76 4.57
CA ILE A 25 15.21 -18.04 3.78
C ILE A 25 14.95 -19.25 2.86
N PRO A 26 15.37 -19.19 1.57
CA PRO A 26 15.22 -20.32 0.65
C PRO A 26 15.94 -21.60 1.12
N GLN A 27 15.38 -22.76 0.77
CA GLN A 27 15.90 -24.06 1.23
C GLN A 27 17.31 -24.36 0.69
N GLU A 28 17.63 -23.88 -0.50
CA GLU A 28 18.94 -23.96 -1.14
C GLU A 28 20.03 -23.24 -0.35
N ASP A 29 19.72 -22.06 0.18
CA ASP A 29 20.65 -21.28 1.00
C ASP A 29 20.81 -21.93 2.37
N ILE A 30 19.71 -22.42 2.96
CA ILE A 30 19.75 -23.18 4.22
C ILE A 30 20.61 -24.45 4.06
N ALA A 31 20.43 -25.17 2.96
CA ALA A 31 21.22 -26.37 2.67
C ALA A 31 22.72 -26.03 2.53
N SER A 32 23.04 -24.90 1.90
CA SER A 32 24.41 -24.39 1.78
C SER A 32 25.04 -24.04 3.14
N VAL A 33 24.27 -23.42 4.03
CA VAL A 33 24.72 -23.09 5.40
C VAL A 33 24.97 -24.35 6.24
N ILE A 34 24.14 -25.39 6.08
CA ILE A 34 24.31 -26.67 6.78
C ILE A 34 25.38 -27.56 6.11
N GLY A 35 25.76 -27.26 4.87
CA GLY A 35 26.74 -28.03 4.10
C GLY A 35 26.19 -29.33 3.49
N ILE A 36 24.89 -29.39 3.20
CA ILE A 36 24.20 -30.56 2.66
C ILE A 36 23.50 -30.26 1.32
N ASP A 37 23.10 -31.31 0.61
CA ASP A 37 22.26 -31.17 -0.58
C ASP A 37 20.81 -30.80 -0.20
N SER A 38 20.14 -30.00 -1.02
CA SER A 38 18.74 -29.61 -0.81
C SER A 38 17.78 -30.80 -0.68
N LYS A 39 18.03 -31.91 -1.40
CA LYS A 39 17.25 -33.15 -1.27
C LYS A 39 17.45 -33.79 0.09
N THR A 40 18.67 -33.75 0.63
CA THR A 40 18.98 -34.23 1.98
C THR A 40 18.30 -33.36 3.02
N LEU A 41 18.30 -32.03 2.84
CA LEU A 41 17.59 -31.11 3.73
C LEU A 41 16.10 -31.47 3.82
N ARG A 42 15.42 -31.61 2.68
CA ARG A 42 13.99 -31.98 2.63
C ARG A 42 13.71 -33.37 3.22
N LYS A 43 14.64 -34.31 3.11
CA LYS A 43 14.47 -35.67 3.65
C LYS A 43 14.55 -35.73 5.18
N TYR A 44 15.47 -34.98 5.79
CA TYR A 44 15.75 -35.08 7.23
C TYR A 44 15.11 -33.98 8.08
N TYR A 45 14.74 -32.86 7.45
CA TYR A 45 14.18 -31.67 8.12
C TYR A 45 12.79 -31.28 7.58
N SER A 46 12.05 -32.22 7.00
CA SER A 46 10.72 -31.95 6.43
C SER A 46 9.75 -31.37 7.45
N GLU A 47 9.81 -31.86 8.69
CA GLU A 47 8.95 -31.39 9.76
C GLU A 47 9.26 -29.95 10.10
N GLU A 48 10.53 -29.61 10.37
CA GLU A 48 10.97 -28.26 10.69
C GLU A 48 10.55 -27.26 9.60
N LEU A 49 10.77 -27.61 8.33
CA LEU A 49 10.38 -26.78 7.20
C LEU A 49 8.87 -26.56 7.11
N ALA A 50 8.08 -27.58 7.43
CA ALA A 50 6.61 -27.49 7.40
C ALA A 50 6.05 -26.62 8.53
N VAL A 51 6.57 -26.76 9.76
CA VAL A 51 6.06 -26.00 10.92
C VAL A 51 6.72 -24.63 11.13
N ALA A 52 7.89 -24.38 10.56
CA ALA A 52 8.66 -23.15 10.82
C ALA A 52 7.83 -21.87 10.60
N LYS A 53 7.10 -21.77 9.47
CA LYS A 53 6.26 -20.61 9.17
C LYS A 53 5.12 -20.44 10.18
N ALA A 54 4.45 -21.52 10.55
CA ALA A 54 3.37 -21.48 11.53
C ALA A 54 3.88 -21.05 12.91
N LYS A 55 5.01 -21.58 13.35
CA LYS A 55 5.66 -21.20 14.61
C LYS A 55 6.14 -19.75 14.60
N ALA A 56 6.70 -19.27 13.49
CA ALA A 56 7.09 -17.88 13.31
C ALA A 56 5.87 -16.96 13.48
N ASN A 57 4.78 -17.27 12.78
CA ASN A 57 3.52 -16.52 12.87
C ASN A 57 2.96 -16.53 14.30
N ALA A 58 2.97 -17.68 14.98
CA ALA A 58 2.52 -17.79 16.36
C ALA A 58 3.34 -16.91 17.31
N LYS A 59 4.68 -16.91 17.19
CA LYS A 59 5.57 -16.09 18.01
C LYS A 59 5.37 -14.59 17.77
N VAL A 60 5.14 -14.18 16.53
CA VAL A 60 4.80 -12.78 16.20
C VAL A 60 3.45 -12.42 16.81
N ALA A 61 2.44 -13.29 16.67
CA ALA A 61 1.12 -13.07 17.25
C ALA A 61 1.17 -12.97 18.78
N GLU A 62 1.95 -13.82 19.47
CA GLU A 62 2.15 -13.76 20.92
C GLU A 62 2.80 -12.44 21.35
N ASN A 63 3.89 -12.03 20.68
CA ASN A 63 4.58 -10.77 20.98
C ASN A 63 3.62 -9.58 20.84
N LEU A 64 2.86 -9.59 19.75
CA LEU A 64 1.90 -8.54 19.44
C LEU A 64 0.74 -8.52 20.44
N PHE A 65 0.20 -9.68 20.81
CA PHE A 65 -0.83 -9.80 21.84
C PHE A 65 -0.34 -9.19 23.16
N ARG A 66 0.85 -9.59 23.61
CA ARG A 66 1.45 -9.04 24.84
C ARG A 66 1.61 -7.53 24.80
N LYS A 67 1.98 -6.97 23.63
CA LYS A 67 2.06 -5.51 23.44
C LYS A 67 0.68 -4.86 23.49
N ALA A 68 -0.31 -5.46 22.83
CA ALA A 68 -1.68 -4.95 22.77
C ALA A 68 -2.40 -4.99 24.13
N THR A 69 -2.03 -5.91 25.02
CA THR A 69 -2.61 -6.04 26.37
C THR A 69 -1.77 -5.39 27.47
N GLY A 70 -0.65 -4.76 27.13
CA GLY A 70 0.24 -4.10 28.10
C GLY A 70 0.05 -2.58 28.13
N ASP A 71 0.69 -1.93 29.10
CA ASP A 71 0.70 -0.48 29.24
C ASP A 71 1.96 0.09 28.58
N GLY A 72 1.79 0.85 27.49
CA GLY A 72 2.90 1.49 26.80
C GLY A 72 2.48 2.17 25.49
N PRO A 73 3.26 3.13 24.98
CA PRO A 73 2.90 3.89 23.79
C PRO A 73 2.72 3.01 22.53
N GLN A 74 3.42 1.88 22.43
CA GLN A 74 3.27 0.93 21.32
C GLN A 74 2.07 -0.01 21.47
N SER A 75 1.36 0.02 22.61
CA SER A 75 0.20 -0.84 22.90
C SER A 75 -0.99 -0.52 21.99
N VAL A 76 -1.27 0.77 21.79
CA VAL A 76 -2.42 1.23 20.98
C VAL A 76 -2.32 0.74 19.54
N SER A 77 -1.17 0.94 18.87
CA SER A 77 -0.99 0.47 17.48
C SER A 77 -1.08 -1.06 17.37
N ALA A 78 -0.54 -1.79 18.34
CA ALA A 78 -0.63 -3.24 18.39
C ALA A 78 -2.09 -3.72 18.60
N ALA A 79 -2.84 -3.05 19.47
CA ALA A 79 -4.25 -3.34 19.74
C ALA A 79 -5.13 -3.06 18.51
N ILE A 80 -4.91 -1.93 17.83
CA ILE A 80 -5.60 -1.60 16.57
C ILE A 80 -5.33 -2.69 15.52
N PHE A 81 -4.07 -3.07 15.32
CA PHE A 81 -3.72 -4.14 14.39
C PHE A 81 -4.42 -5.47 14.75
N TRP A 82 -4.44 -5.82 16.04
CA TRP A 82 -5.08 -7.06 16.50
C TRP A 82 -6.58 -7.08 16.20
N LEU A 83 -7.29 -5.99 16.51
CA LEU A 83 -8.73 -5.87 16.23
C LEU A 83 -9.03 -5.92 14.73
N LYS A 84 -8.20 -5.30 13.89
CA LYS A 84 -8.34 -5.39 12.43
C LYS A 84 -8.11 -6.81 11.90
N THR A 85 -7.03 -7.47 12.34
CA THR A 85 -6.60 -8.75 11.74
C THR A 85 -7.28 -9.98 12.34
N ARG A 86 -7.54 -10.00 13.65
CA ARG A 86 -8.15 -11.14 14.35
C ARG A 86 -9.56 -10.84 14.84
N GLY A 87 -9.83 -9.60 15.23
CA GLY A 87 -11.20 -9.16 15.56
C GLY A 87 -12.08 -8.97 14.33
N GLN A 88 -11.49 -8.97 13.13
CA GLN A 88 -12.16 -8.71 11.85
C GLN A 88 -12.89 -7.36 11.83
N TRP A 89 -12.44 -6.40 12.63
CA TRP A 89 -12.98 -5.06 12.61
C TRP A 89 -12.52 -4.35 11.36
N LYS A 90 -13.48 -3.88 10.59
CA LYS A 90 -13.26 -3.12 9.36
C LYS A 90 -13.83 -1.73 9.54
N GLU A 91 -13.13 -0.75 8.99
CA GLU A 91 -13.64 0.60 8.91
C GLU A 91 -14.74 0.67 7.85
N THR A 92 -15.80 1.41 8.13
CA THR A 92 -16.81 1.76 7.14
C THR A 92 -16.30 2.98 6.37
N ASN A 93 -16.00 2.82 5.07
CA ASN A 93 -15.63 3.93 4.20
C ASN A 93 -16.88 4.51 3.52
N TYR A 94 -17.09 5.81 3.65
CA TYR A 94 -18.05 6.56 2.85
C TYR A 94 -17.29 7.26 1.73
N HIS A 95 -17.67 6.98 0.48
CA HIS A 95 -17.13 7.66 -0.70
C HIS A 95 -18.23 8.54 -1.28
N GLU A 96 -18.07 9.85 -1.16
CA GLU A 96 -18.92 10.81 -1.86
C GLU A 96 -18.44 10.86 -3.31
N ILE A 97 -19.30 10.43 -4.24
CA ILE A 97 -19.05 10.50 -5.68
C ILE A 97 -19.81 11.72 -6.20
N GLU A 98 -19.12 12.83 -6.39
CA GLU A 98 -19.66 13.95 -7.15
C GLU A 98 -19.57 13.64 -8.64
N ALA A 99 -20.67 13.12 -9.20
CA ALA A 99 -20.80 13.01 -10.64
C ALA A 99 -21.05 14.42 -11.22
N ASN A 100 -20.01 15.07 -11.74
CA ASN A 100 -20.20 16.24 -12.60
C ASN A 100 -20.72 15.76 -13.97
N VAL A 101 -22.04 15.59 -14.04
CA VAL A 101 -22.76 15.17 -15.26
C VAL A 101 -22.41 16.06 -16.45
N ASN A 102 -22.13 17.34 -16.22
CA ASN A 102 -21.77 18.28 -17.29
C ASN A 102 -20.39 17.94 -17.87
N SER A 103 -19.39 17.61 -17.05
CA SER A 103 -18.03 17.27 -17.53
C SER A 103 -18.02 16.04 -18.43
N SER A 104 -18.75 14.98 -18.04
CA SER A 104 -18.83 13.75 -18.83
C SER A 104 -19.53 13.96 -20.17
N ILE A 105 -20.51 14.86 -20.23
CA ILE A 105 -21.21 15.20 -21.48
C ILE A 105 -20.30 16.05 -22.38
N TYR A 106 -19.58 17.02 -21.84
CA TYR A 106 -18.65 17.83 -22.64
C TYR A 106 -17.55 16.98 -23.28
N GLU A 107 -16.91 16.10 -22.51
CA GLU A 107 -15.87 15.19 -23.04
C GLU A 107 -16.40 14.23 -24.11
N TRP A 108 -17.63 13.74 -23.96
CA TRP A 108 -18.27 12.88 -24.97
C TRP A 108 -18.60 13.65 -26.26
N ILE A 109 -19.15 14.86 -26.13
CA ILE A 109 -19.48 15.72 -27.28
C ILE A 109 -18.21 16.15 -28.02
N THR A 110 -17.17 16.61 -27.31
CA THR A 110 -15.92 17.05 -27.95
C THR A 110 -15.21 15.89 -28.65
N GLY A 111 -15.13 14.70 -28.04
CA GLY A 111 -14.55 13.52 -28.68
C GLY A 111 -15.33 13.04 -29.92
N ALA A 112 -16.67 13.14 -29.90
CA ALA A 112 -17.51 12.80 -31.04
C ALA A 112 -17.31 13.77 -32.23
N LEU A 113 -17.08 15.06 -31.94
CA LEU A 113 -16.83 16.09 -32.95
C LEU A 113 -15.45 15.95 -33.60
N GLU A 114 -14.42 15.63 -32.82
CA GLU A 114 -13.06 15.37 -33.33
C GLU A 114 -12.99 14.16 -34.27
N THR A 115 -13.78 13.12 -33.99
CA THR A 115 -13.83 11.89 -34.80
C THR A 115 -14.55 12.08 -36.14
N THR A 116 -15.47 13.03 -36.22
CA THR A 116 -16.32 13.25 -37.40
C THR A 116 -15.70 14.26 -38.39
N GLY A 117 -14.57 14.89 -38.05
CA GLY A 117 -13.89 15.86 -38.92
C GLY A 117 -14.70 17.13 -39.18
N GLY A 118 -15.68 17.44 -38.33
CA GLY A 118 -16.48 18.66 -38.43
C GLY A 118 -15.73 19.83 -37.80
N THR A 119 -15.22 20.74 -38.63
CA THR A 119 -14.78 22.06 -38.14
C THR A 119 -16.00 22.82 -37.64
N VAL A 120 -15.96 23.30 -36.39
CA VAL A 120 -16.94 24.26 -35.87
C VAL A 120 -16.76 25.56 -36.64
N GLU A 121 -17.66 25.80 -37.60
CA GLU A 121 -17.73 27.07 -38.32
C GLU A 121 -19.01 27.82 -37.95
N ASP A 122 -18.76 29.04 -37.50
CA ASP A 122 -19.58 30.21 -37.24
C ASP A 122 -20.53 30.25 -36.04
N GLN A 123 -20.14 31.13 -35.11
CA GLN A 123 -20.88 31.61 -33.98
C GLN A 123 -22.05 32.46 -34.49
N PRO A 124 -23.31 32.26 -34.06
CA PRO A 124 -24.42 33.05 -34.59
C PRO A 124 -24.25 34.54 -34.25
N ASP A 125 -24.43 35.37 -35.28
CA ASP A 125 -24.28 36.84 -35.37
C ASP A 125 -25.03 37.70 -34.32
N SER A 126 -25.60 37.13 -33.27
CA SER A 126 -26.35 37.87 -32.25
C SER A 126 -25.47 38.63 -31.24
N VAL A 127 -24.14 38.67 -31.41
CA VAL A 127 -23.22 39.46 -30.57
C VAL A 127 -22.42 40.46 -31.43
N ARG A 128 -23.12 41.23 -32.26
CA ARG A 128 -22.60 42.47 -32.84
C ARG A 128 -23.62 43.59 -32.73
N THR A 129 -23.61 44.26 -31.57
CA THR A 129 -23.80 45.70 -31.31
C THR A 129 -24.10 45.84 -29.81
N ALA A 130 -23.44 46.62 -28.96
CA ALA A 130 -22.71 47.85 -29.21
C ALA A 130 -21.57 48.02 -28.19
N SER A 131 -20.36 48.27 -28.68
CA SER A 131 -19.41 49.10 -27.96
C SER A 131 -19.82 50.56 -28.15
N SER A 132 -19.92 51.33 -27.06
CA SER A 132 -19.75 52.80 -26.96
C SER A 132 -20.88 53.50 -26.19
N THR A 133 -20.60 53.84 -24.93
CA THR A 133 -20.89 55.09 -24.18
C THR A 133 -20.66 54.72 -22.71
N GLY A 134 -19.63 55.14 -21.98
CA GLY A 134 -19.07 56.48 -21.86
C GLY A 134 -19.39 56.99 -20.44
N ASN A 135 -18.34 57.35 -19.67
CA ASN A 135 -18.37 58.14 -18.42
C ASN A 135 -18.90 57.43 -17.14
N THR A 136 -18.40 57.62 -15.92
CA THR A 136 -17.43 58.57 -15.31
C THR A 136 -17.08 58.01 -13.91
N GLY A 137 -15.85 58.20 -13.45
CA GLY A 137 -15.35 57.54 -12.25
C GLY A 137 -15.83 58.07 -10.89
N LYS A 138 -15.40 57.36 -9.84
CA LYS A 138 -15.05 57.96 -8.56
C LYS A 138 -13.88 57.21 -7.92
N VAL A 139 -12.77 57.91 -7.89
CA VAL A 139 -11.58 57.70 -7.06
C VAL A 139 -11.94 57.75 -5.57
N ALA A 140 -11.38 56.83 -4.78
CA ALA A 140 -11.06 57.06 -3.38
C ALA A 140 -9.85 56.20 -3.00
N SER A 141 -8.72 56.89 -2.94
CA SER A 141 -7.40 56.49 -2.46
C SER A 141 -7.31 56.46 -0.94
N GLY A 142 -6.41 55.62 -0.41
CA GLY A 142 -5.77 55.75 0.90
C GLY A 142 -5.45 54.36 1.47
N GLY A 143 -4.22 53.86 1.60
CA GLY A 143 -2.90 54.49 1.54
C GLY A 143 -2.19 54.46 2.89
N ALA A 144 -1.42 53.39 3.14
CA ALA A 144 -0.27 53.24 4.07
C ALA A 144 -0.57 53.42 5.59
N ASP A 145 0.19 52.91 6.57
CA ASP A 145 1.56 52.38 6.65
C ASP A 145 1.77 51.75 8.06
N SER A 146 2.92 51.09 8.25
CA SER A 146 3.66 50.86 9.52
C SER A 146 3.19 49.75 10.49
N THR A 147 4.04 48.99 11.19
CA THR A 147 5.52 48.84 11.25
C THR A 147 5.82 47.60 12.13
N MET A 148 7.00 47.01 11.91
CA MET A 148 7.79 46.10 12.75
C MET A 148 7.41 45.98 14.24
N HIS A 149 7.40 44.73 14.76
CA HIS A 149 8.39 44.22 15.71
C HIS A 149 8.27 42.71 15.88
#